data_AF-A0A7V9EL61-F1
#
_entry.id   AF-A0A7V9EL61-F1
#
_cell.length_a   1.000
_cell.length_b   1.000
_cell.length_c   1.000
_cell.angle_alpha   90.00
_cell.angle_beta   90.00
_cell.angle_gamma   90.00
#
_symmetry.space_group_name_H-M   'P 1'
#
loop_
_entity.id
_entity.type
_entity.pdbx_description
1 polymer ?
#
loop_
_entity_poly.entity_id
_entity_poly.type
_entity_poly.pdbx_seq_one_letter_code
_entity_poly.pdbx_strand_id
1 'polypeptide(L)' 'MYTTTWCGYCVRLKRMLEDAKVDYTEVDVETDPAAAARIVAKTGGYRTVPSVEVGGAMLVNPSLQEVLEASSSN' A
#
# COMPACT_ATOMS: atom_id res chain seq x y z
N MET A 1 -1.03 -0.84 -4.04
CA MET A 1 -0.07 -1.00 -2.94
C MET A 1 1.25 -0.36 -3.33
N TYR A 2 1.71 0.59 -2.53
CA TYR A 2 2.99 1.23 -2.72
C TYR A 2 4.07 0.56 -1.88
N THR A 3 5.24 0.35 -2.48
CA THR A 3 6.29 -0.53 -1.96
C THR A 3 7.69 0.05 -2.22
N THR A 4 8.69 -0.60 -1.64
CA THR A 4 10.09 -0.51 -2.07
C THR A 4 10.66 -1.92 -2.19
N THR A 5 11.76 -2.07 -2.93
CA THR A 5 12.37 -3.38 -3.24
C THR A 5 12.93 -4.11 -2.00
N TRP A 6 13.38 -3.36 -1.01
CA TRP A 6 14.04 -3.88 0.20
C TRP A 6 13.11 -3.96 1.44
N CYS A 7 11.86 -3.55 1.31
CA CYS A 7 10.92 -3.46 2.42
C CYS A 7 10.31 -4.83 2.80
N GLY A 8 10.79 -5.43 3.90
CA GLY A 8 10.29 -6.70 4.40
C GLY A 8 8.80 -6.70 4.78
N TYR A 9 8.28 -5.57 5.30
CA TYR A 9 6.84 -5.43 5.58
C TYR A 9 6.00 -5.43 4.31
N CYS A 10 6.52 -4.89 3.22
CA CYS A 10 5.89 -4.89 1.92
C CYS A 10 5.80 -6.32 1.38
N VAL A 11 6.89 -7.08 1.47
CA VAL A 11 6.88 -8.51 1.10
C VAL A 11 5.85 -9.29 1.93
N ARG A 12 5.77 -9.03 3.24
CA ARG A 12 4.79 -9.68 4.12
C ARG A 12 3.35 -9.37 3.71
N LEU A 13 3.01 -8.09 3.53
CA LEU A 13 1.65 -7.69 3.19
C LEU A 13 1.23 -8.20 1.81
N LYS A 14 2.13 -8.17 0.81
CA LYS A 14 1.86 -8.77 -0.52
C LYS A 14 1.46 -10.23 -0.43
N ARG A 15 2.24 -11.05 0.29
CA ARG A 15 1.93 -12.47 0.49
C ARG A 15 0.56 -12.67 1.12
N MET A 16 0.24 -11.88 2.14
CA MET A 16 -1.07 -11.94 2.79
C MET A 16 -2.21 -11.59 1.83
N LEU A 17 -2.02 -10.61 0.94
CA LEU A 17 -3.00 -10.24 -0.08
C LEU A 17 -3.15 -11.33 -1.15
N GLU A 18 -2.05 -11.92 -1.60
CA GLU A 18 -2.02 -13.03 -2.55
C GLU A 18 -2.73 -14.27 -1.99
N ASP A 19 -2.44 -14.66 -0.74
CA ASP A 19 -3.08 -15.78 -0.05
C ASP A 19 -4.60 -15.54 0.12
N ALA A 20 -4.98 -14.28 0.37
CA ALA A 20 -6.37 -13.86 0.47
C ALA A 20 -7.06 -13.65 -0.90
N LYS A 21 -6.33 -13.83 -2.02
CA LYS A 21 -6.80 -13.59 -3.40
C LYS A 21 -7.35 -12.17 -3.61
N VAL A 22 -6.73 -11.19 -2.97
CA VAL A 22 -7.03 -9.77 -3.16
C VAL A 22 -6.19 -9.26 -4.30
N ASP A 23 -6.84 -8.76 -5.36
CA ASP A 23 -6.14 -8.11 -6.46
C ASP A 23 -5.56 -6.77 -6.00
N TYR A 24 -4.31 -6.51 -6.36
CA TYR A 24 -3.64 -5.24 -6.10
C TYR A 24 -2.66 -4.89 -7.21
N THR A 25 -2.46 -3.59 -7.44
CA THR A 25 -1.36 -3.09 -8.26
C THR A 25 -0.20 -2.70 -7.36
N GLU A 26 0.98 -3.22 -7.63
CA GLU A 26 2.20 -2.78 -6.98
C GLU A 26 2.77 -1.54 -7.69
N VAL A 27 3.19 -0.54 -6.91
CA VAL A 27 3.91 0.63 -7.40
C VAL A 27 5.14 0.85 -6.51
N ASP A 28 6.32 0.62 -7.09
CA ASP A 28 7.58 0.90 -6.40
C ASP A 28 7.79 2.42 -6.38
N VAL A 29 7.77 2.98 -5.17
CA VAL A 29 7.92 4.41 -5.04
C VAL A 29 9.33 4.85 -5.41
N GLU A 30 10.38 4.04 -5.23
CA GLU A 30 11.77 4.45 -5.50
C GLU A 30 12.01 4.77 -6.97
N THR A 31 11.27 4.11 -7.86
CA THR A 31 11.39 4.26 -9.31
C THR A 31 10.32 5.16 -9.92
N ASP A 32 9.25 5.47 -9.17
CA ASP A 32 8.17 6.36 -9.60
C ASP A 32 8.09 7.64 -8.71
N PRO A 33 8.66 8.77 -9.17
CA PRO A 33 8.58 10.05 -8.47
C PRO A 33 7.15 10.56 -8.25
N ALA A 34 6.21 10.22 -9.14
CA ALA A 34 4.81 10.63 -9.01
C ALA A 34 4.12 9.83 -7.89
N ALA A 35 4.38 8.53 -7.81
CA ALA A 35 3.91 7.68 -6.71
C ALA A 35 4.47 8.14 -5.36
N ALA A 36 5.75 8.50 -5.33
CA ALA A 36 6.40 9.07 -4.15
C ALA A 36 5.71 10.35 -3.66
N ALA A 37 5.46 11.29 -4.57
CA ALA A 37 4.75 12.53 -4.25
C ALA A 37 3.33 12.25 -3.74
N ARG A 38 2.64 11.26 -4.33
CA ARG A 38 1.29 10.85 -3.91
C ARG A 38 1.26 10.32 -2.48
N ILE A 39 2.19 9.45 -2.11
CA ILE A 39 2.31 8.99 -0.72
C ILE A 39 2.56 10.18 0.18
N VAL A 40 3.61 10.96 -0.07
CA VAL A 40 4.02 12.08 0.79
C VAL A 40 2.86 13.04 1.03
N ALA A 41 2.08 13.34 -0.01
CA ALA A 41 0.89 14.18 0.11
C ALA A 41 -0.22 13.55 0.99
N LYS A 42 -0.40 12.22 0.93
CA LYS A 42 -1.47 11.50 1.63
C LYS A 42 -1.12 11.08 3.05
N THR A 43 0.17 10.99 3.38
CA THR A 43 0.68 10.53 4.68
C THR A 43 1.24 11.67 5.54
N GLY A 44 1.05 12.93 5.13
CA GLY A 44 1.50 14.08 5.90
C GLY A 44 3.01 14.32 5.86
N GLY A 45 3.67 13.96 4.75
CA GLY A 45 5.10 14.25 4.52
C GLY A 45 6.01 13.01 4.49
N TYR A 46 5.51 11.83 4.87
CA TYR A 46 6.35 10.65 5.04
C TYR A 46 6.23 9.65 3.90
N ARG A 47 7.34 9.13 3.38
CA ARG A 47 7.32 8.08 2.35
C ARG A 47 7.16 6.69 2.96
N THR A 48 6.16 6.51 3.81
CA THR A 48 5.96 5.28 4.57
C THR A 48 5.44 4.17 3.68
N VAL A 49 6.13 3.02 3.69
CA VAL A 49 5.71 1.79 3.02
C VAL A 49 5.68 0.63 4.03
N PRO A 50 4.82 -0.39 3.82
CA PRO A 50 3.82 -0.49 2.77
C PRO A 50 2.67 0.51 2.99
N SER A 51 2.18 1.14 1.93
CA SER A 51 0.94 1.92 1.97
C SER A 51 -0.03 1.41 0.93
N VAL A 52 -1.32 1.38 1.22
CA VAL A 52 -2.36 0.86 0.31
C VAL A 52 -3.43 1.92 0.13
N GLU A 53 -3.75 2.22 -1.13
CA GLU A 53 -4.85 3.11 -1.47
C GLU A 53 -6.07 2.28 -1.85
N VAL A 54 -7.20 2.49 -1.16
CA VAL A 54 -8.46 1.79 -1.36
C VAL A 54 -9.58 2.83 -1.35
N GLY A 55 -10.41 2.89 -2.41
CA GLY A 55 -11.52 3.84 -2.49
C GLY A 55 -11.12 5.32 -2.35
N GLY A 56 -9.87 5.68 -2.64
CA GLY A 56 -9.32 7.04 -2.48
C GLY A 56 -8.81 7.38 -1.07
N ALA A 57 -8.97 6.46 -0.11
CA ALA A 57 -8.34 6.54 1.21
C ALA A 57 -6.96 5.87 1.19
N MET A 58 -5.99 6.44 1.92
CA MET A 58 -4.65 5.88 2.06
C MET A 58 -4.50 5.22 3.43
N LEU A 59 -4.22 3.93 3.43
CA LEU A 59 -3.89 3.14 4.62
C LEU A 59 -2.38 3.02 4.74
N VAL A 60 -1.82 3.41 5.88
CA VAL A 60 -0.37 3.46 6.12
C VAL A 60 0.05 2.28 6.98
N ASN A 61 0.90 1.41 6.43
CA ASN A 61 1.32 0.14 7.04
C ASN A 61 0.14 -0.72 7.56
N PRO A 62 -0.91 -0.97 6.75
CA PRO A 62 -2.08 -1.68 7.22
C PRO A 62 -1.82 -3.18 7.38
N SER A 63 -2.65 -3.79 8.22
CA SER A 63 -2.90 -5.23 8.25
C SER A 63 -3.76 -5.67 7.05
N LEU A 64 -3.76 -6.97 6.77
CA LEU A 64 -4.67 -7.55 5.76
C LEU A 64 -6.14 -7.24 6.07
N GLN A 65 -6.53 -7.32 7.34
CA GLN A 65 -7.92 -7.10 7.74
C GLN A 65 -8.38 -5.68 7.43
N GLU A 66 -7.56 -4.66 7.73
CA GLU A 66 -7.87 -3.27 7.39
C GLU A 66 -8.03 -3.06 5.88
N VAL A 67 -7.21 -3.74 5.07
CA VAL A 67 -7.34 -3.68 3.60
C VAL A 67 -8.66 -4.29 3.14
N LEU A 68 -9.03 -5.46 3.67
CA LEU A 68 -10.27 -6.16 3.32
C LEU A 68 -11.53 -5.38 3.75
N GLU A 69 -11.51 -4.79 4.94
CA GLU A 69 -12.61 -3.96 5.45
C GLU A 69 -12.80 -2.71 4.58
N ALA A 70 -11.68 -2.06 4.20
CA ALA A 70 -11.70 -0.91 3.31
C ALA A 70 -12.16 -1.27 1.89
N SER A 71 -11.82 -2.47 1.38
CA SER A 71 -12.21 -2.90 0.03
C SER A 71 -13.66 -3.37 -0.05
N SER A 72 -14.24 -3.82 1.07
CA SER A 72 -15.62 -4.32 1.14
C SER A 72 -16.67 -3.21 1.31
N SER A 73 -16.23 -1.98 1.64
CA SER A 73 -17.10 -0.85 1.92
C SER A 73 -17.42 0.01 0.68
N ASN A 74 -17.20 -0.51 -0.53
CA ASN A 74 -17.32 0.24 -1.79
C ASN A 74 -18.12 -0.52 -2.85
#